data_AF-Q3M954-F1
#
_entry.id   AF-Q3M954-F1
#
_cell.length_a   1.000
_cell.length_b   1.000
_cell.length_c   1.000
_cell.angle_alpha   90.00
_cell.angle_beta   90.00
_cell.angle_gamma   90.00
#
_symmetry.space_group_name_H-M   'P 1'
#
loop_
_entity.id
_entity.type
_entity.pdbx_description
1 polymer ?
#
loop_
_entity_poly.entity_id
_entity_poly.type
_entity_poly.pdbx_seq_one_letter_code
_entity_poly.pdbx_strand_id
1 'polypeptide(L)' 'MKGLKGKNALITGGSSGIGQAIAIRLAQKGCNIVIKLFPSRNVWLQFKIKNSLR' A
#
# COMPACT_ATOMS: atom_id res chain seq x y z
N MET A 1 -18.20 -3.64 11.61
CA MET A 1 -16.99 -4.15 10.94
C MET A 1 -15.76 -3.68 11.70
N LYS A 2 -14.83 -4.57 12.10
CA LYS A 2 -13.55 -4.14 12.70
C LYS A 2 -12.78 -3.28 11.70
N GLY A 3 -12.32 -2.09 12.12
CA GLY A 3 -11.58 -1.15 11.27
C GLY A 3 -10.28 -1.75 10.69
N LEU A 4 -9.77 -1.15 9.61
CA LEU A 4 -8.49 -1.55 8.98
C LEU A 4 -7.26 -0.84 9.59
N LYS A 5 -7.49 0.02 10.59
CA LYS A 5 -6.43 0.76 11.26
C LYS A 5 -5.42 -0.20 11.91
N GLY A 6 -4.13 0.00 11.63
CA GLY A 6 -3.03 -0.80 12.16
C GLY A 6 -2.88 -2.19 11.53
N LYS A 7 -3.74 -2.58 10.58
CA LYS A 7 -3.57 -3.83 9.83
C LYS A 7 -2.51 -3.67 8.75
N ASN A 8 -1.94 -4.78 8.30
CA ASN A 8 -0.96 -4.81 7.22
C ASN A 8 -1.60 -5.36 5.95
N ALA A 9 -1.33 -4.72 4.80
CA ALA A 9 -1.78 -5.18 3.49
C ALA A 9 -0.60 -5.20 2.50
N LEU A 10 -0.43 -6.34 1.82
CA LEU A 10 0.48 -6.49 0.69
C LEU A 10 -0.33 -6.36 -0.61
N ILE A 11 0.07 -5.44 -1.48
CA ILE A 11 -0.60 -5.17 -2.75
C ILE A 11 0.36 -5.46 -3.89
N THR A 12 -0.02 -6.38 -4.77
CA THR A 12 0.68 -6.63 -6.04
C THR A 12 0.07 -5.77 -7.15
N GLY A 13 0.90 -5.16 -8.00
CA GLY A 13 0.41 -4.27 -9.06
C GLY A 13 -0.19 -2.94 -8.55
N GLY A 14 0.17 -2.50 -7.34
CA GLY A 14 -0.36 -1.29 -6.72
C GLY A 14 0.19 0.04 -7.26
N SER A 15 0.99 0.02 -8.32
CA SER A 15 1.66 1.20 -8.88
C SER A 15 0.76 2.06 -9.77
N SER A 16 -0.34 1.51 -10.30
CA SER A 16 -1.27 2.23 -11.17
C SER A 16 -2.67 1.62 -11.15
N GLY A 17 -3.63 2.33 -11.76
CA GLY A 17 -4.99 1.84 -11.99
C GLY A 17 -5.71 1.39 -10.72
N ILE A 18 -6.31 0.22 -10.78
CA ILE A 18 -7.12 -0.35 -9.69
C ILE A 18 -6.27 -0.62 -8.45
N GLY A 19 -5.05 -1.15 -8.62
CA GLY A 19 -4.16 -1.46 -7.50
C GLY A 19 -3.79 -0.22 -6.71
N GLN A 20 -3.54 0.90 -7.38
CA GLN A 20 -3.27 2.19 -6.75
C GLN A 20 -4.49 2.73 -5.99
N ALA A 21 -5.68 2.67 -6.60
CA ALA A 21 -6.92 3.12 -5.95
C ALA A 21 -7.21 2.33 -4.67
N ILE A 22 -6.99 1.01 -4.71
CA ILE A 22 -7.12 0.12 -3.54
C ILE A 22 -6.10 0.51 -2.46
N ALA A 23 -4.84 0.73 -2.84
CA ALA A 23 -3.79 1.15 -1.91
C ALA A 23 -4.16 2.47 -1.20
N ILE A 24 -4.59 3.47 -1.94
CA ILE A 24 -5.02 4.76 -1.38
C ILE A 24 -6.20 4.56 -0.41
N ARG A 25 -7.20 3.76 -0.79
CA ARG A 25 -8.37 3.54 0.06
C ARG A 25 -8.05 2.79 1.34
N LEU A 26 -7.13 1.83 1.29
CA LEU A 26 -6.64 1.11 2.47
C LEU A 26 -5.82 2.04 3.38
N ALA A 27 -5.00 2.92 2.82
CA ALA A 27 -4.18 3.88 3.57
C ALA A 27 -5.05 4.87 4.35
N GLN A 28 -6.09 5.41 3.69
CA GLN A 28 -7.09 6.29 4.31
C GLN A 28 -7.81 5.64 5.49
N LYS A 29 -7.92 4.30 5.51
CA LYS A 29 -8.51 3.55 6.62
C LYS A 29 -7.50 3.21 7.72
N GLY A 30 -6.27 3.74 7.63
CA GLY A 30 -5.19 3.55 8.60
C GLY A 30 -4.46 2.21 8.46
N CYS A 31 -4.56 1.55 7.30
CA CYS A 31 -3.84 0.32 7.02
C CYS A 31 -2.37 0.62 6.67
N ASN A 32 -1.44 -0.17 7.16
CA ASN A 32 -0.05 -0.18 6.72
C ASN A 32 0.04 -0.97 5.42
N ILE A 33 0.65 -0.38 4.39
CA ILE A 33 0.63 -0.96 3.05
C ILE A 33 2.05 -1.14 2.52
N VAL A 34 2.27 -2.30 1.90
CA VAL A 34 3.44 -2.58 1.09
C VAL A 34 2.97 -2.83 -0.34
N ILE A 35 3.57 -2.14 -1.30
CA ILE A 35 3.29 -2.33 -2.73
C ILE A 35 4.47 -3.09 -3.34
N LYS A 36 4.18 -4.22 -3.99
CA LYS A 36 5.17 -5.02 -4.74
C LYS A 36 4.79 -5.02 -6.22
N LEU A 37 5.71 -4.56 -7.07
CA LEU A 37 5.61 -4.67 -8.52
C LEU A 37 6.82 -5.48 -9.01
N PHE A 38 6.63 -6.34 -10.02
CA PHE A 38 7.76 -6.99 -10.69
C PHE A 38 8.46 -5.96 -11.58
N PRO A 39 9.74 -5.64 -11.32
CA PRO A 39 10.48 -4.73 -12.18
C PRO A 39 10.81 -5.45 -13.49
N SER A 40 10.17 -5.04 -14.60
CA SER A 40 10.65 -5.37 -15.95
C SER A 40 11.74 -4.38 -16.42
N ARG A 41 11.89 -3.25 -15.73
CA ARG A 41 13.00 -2.29 -15.82
C ARG A 41 13.30 -1.74 -14.43
N ASN A 42 14.59 -1.52 -14.12
CA ASN A 42 15.15 -1.14 -12.81
C ASN A 42 14.43 0.00 -12.08
N VAL A 43 13.35 -0.30 -11.35
CA VAL A 43 12.65 0.68 -10.49
C VAL A 43 12.19 -0.02 -9.21
N TRP A 44 12.97 0.13 -8.13
CA TRP A 44 12.58 -0.29 -6.79
C TRP A 44 11.92 0.88 -6.06
N LEU A 45 10.62 1.10 -6.27
CA LEU A 45 9.87 2.09 -5.49
C LEU A 45 9.32 1.44 -4.22
N GLN A 46 10.09 1.51 -3.15
CA GLN A 46 9.61 1.18 -1.81
C GLN A 46 8.77 2.35 -1.27
N PHE A 47 7.46 2.35 -1.57
CA PHE A 47 6.53 3.23 -0.88
C PHE A 47 6.24 2.67 0.51
N LYS A 48 7.03 3.10 1.49
CA LYS A 48 6.79 2.83 2.91
C LYS A 48 5.91 3.95 3.47
N ILE A 49 4.59 3.82 3.35
CA ILE A 49 3.66 4.73 4.01
C ILE A 49 3.68 4.40 5.50
N LYS A 50 4.61 5.01 6.25
CA LYS A 50 4.64 4.95 7.71
C LYS A 50 3.58 5.90 8.26
N ASN A 51 2.48 5.35 8.77
CA ASN A 51 1.71 6.03 9.81
C ASN A 51 2.47 5.87 11.13
N SER A 52 3.49 6.70 11.32
CA SER A 52 4.16 6.89 12.62
C SER A 52 3.51 8.08 13.31
N LEU A 53 2.32 7.87 13.87
CA LEU A 53 1.78 8.73 14.93
C LEU A 53 1.40 7.83 16.10
N ARG A 54 2.41 7.63 16.97
CA ARG A 54 2.47 6.88 18.23
C ARG A 54 2.69 5.37 18.12
#